data_AF-A0A1G1GHR2-F1
#
_entry.id   AF-A0A1G1GHR2-F1
#
_cell.length_a   1.000
_cell.length_b   1.000
_cell.length_c   1.000
_cell.angle_alpha   90.00
_cell.angle_beta   90.00
_cell.angle_gamma   90.00
#
_symmetry.space_group_name_H-M   'P 1'
#
loop_
_entity.id
_entity.type
_entity.pdbx_description
1 polymer ?
#
loop_
_entity_poly.entity_id
_entity_poly.type
_entity_poly.pdbx_seq_one_letter_code
_entity_poly.pdbx_strand_id
1 'polypeptide(L)'
;MRIRHFGLLANRSRKYNIALCRELLGSCKAVTKEKERPETWQDQLLRICGIDITIYPVCKKGTMVRVELLLPFRCNGPPDYC
;
A
#
# COMPACT_ATOMS: atom_id res chain seq x y z
N MET A 1 -1.07 10.66 -23.24
CA MET A 1 0.26 10.01 -23.29
C MET A 1 0.13 8.58 -22.75
N ARG A 2 0.43 7.54 -23.54
CA ARG A 2 0.36 6.13 -23.09
C ARG A 2 1.77 5.64 -22.75
N ILE A 3 2.01 5.30 -21.48
CA ILE A 3 3.27 4.69 -21.05
C ILE A 3 3.34 3.29 -21.67
N ARG A 4 4.32 3.08 -22.54
CA ARG A 4 4.61 1.75 -23.10
C ARG A 4 5.62 1.07 -22.19
N HIS A 5 5.22 -0.03 -21.58
CA HIS A 5 6.10 -0.87 -20.76
C HIS A 5 6.88 -1.81 -21.68
N PHE A 6 8.21 -1.75 -21.62
CA PHE A 6 9.13 -2.62 -22.36
C PHE A 6 9.91 -3.52 -21.39
N GLY A 7 10.50 -4.59 -21.91
CA GLY A 7 11.31 -5.53 -21.13
C GLY A 7 10.50 -6.64 -20.43
N LEU A 8 11.02 -7.12 -19.29
CA LEU A 8 10.49 -8.28 -18.57
C LEU A 8 9.01 -8.16 -18.18
N LEU A 9 8.53 -6.95 -17.89
CA LEU A 9 7.13 -6.70 -17.52
C LEU A 9 6.32 -5.99 -18.62
N ALA A 10 6.76 -6.10 -19.88
CA ALA A 10 6.01 -5.61 -21.03
C ALA A 10 4.63 -6.27 -21.10
N ASN A 11 3.60 -5.54 -21.55
CA ASN A 11 2.22 -5.98 -21.42
C ASN A 11 1.93 -7.35 -22.07
N ARG A 12 2.59 -7.64 -23.20
CA ARG A 12 2.51 -8.93 -23.91
C ARG A 12 3.05 -10.10 -23.08
N SER A 13 4.16 -9.91 -22.37
CA SER A 13 4.87 -10.96 -21.63
C SER A 13 4.56 -10.95 -20.13
N ARG A 14 3.92 -9.89 -19.62
CA ARG A 14 3.67 -9.66 -18.19
C ARG A 14 2.96 -10.83 -17.52
N LYS A 15 1.89 -11.36 -18.13
CA LYS A 15 1.12 -12.47 -17.54
C LYS A 15 1.97 -13.73 -17.37
N TYR A 16 2.73 -14.10 -18.41
CA TYR A 16 3.59 -15.27 -18.42
C TYR A 16 4.78 -15.10 -17.47
N ASN A 17 5.49 -13.98 -17.55
CA ASN A 17 6.68 -13.73 -16.73
C ASN A 17 6.34 -13.64 -15.24
N ILE A 18 5.20 -13.04 -14.87
CA ILE A 18 4.76 -13.03 -13.47
C ILE A 18 4.45 -14.45 -12.98
N ALA A 19 3.83 -15.30 -13.80
CA ALA A 19 3.58 -16.69 -13.42
C ALA A 19 4.90 -17.46 -13.20
N LEU A 20 5.84 -17.33 -14.14
CA LEU A 20 7.17 -17.95 -14.02
C LEU A 20 7.93 -17.46 -12.78
N CYS A 21 7.91 -16.15 -12.50
CA CYS A 21 8.52 -15.62 -11.28
C CYS A 21 7.92 -16.24 -10.02
N ARG A 22 6.59 -16.47 -9.98
CA ARG A 22 5.93 -17.07 -8.82
C ARG A 22 6.36 -18.53 -8.60
N GLU A 23 6.49 -19.28 -9.68
CA GLU A 23 6.99 -20.67 -9.67
C GLU A 23 8.43 -20.72 -9.17
N LEU A 24 9.31 -19.89 -9.73
CA LEU A 24 10.72 -19.83 -9.33
C LEU A 24 10.91 -19.39 -7.87
N LEU A 25 10.05 -18.50 -7.38
CA LEU A 25 10.06 -18.04 -5.99
C LEU A 25 9.39 -19.04 -5.02
N GLY A 26 8.87 -20.17 -5.50
CA GLY A 26 8.15 -21.15 -4.66
C GLY A 26 6.84 -20.61 -4.07
N SER A 27 6.35 -19.47 -4.60
CA SER A 27 5.20 -18.71 -4.06
C SER A 27 3.85 -19.15 -4.63
N CYS A 28 3.79 -20.29 -5.35
CA CYS A 28 2.55 -20.83 -5.93
C CYS A 28 1.44 -21.07 -4.91
N LYS A 29 1.78 -21.17 -3.63
CA LYS A 29 0.83 -20.97 -2.55
C LYS A 29 0.83 -19.50 -2.21
N ALA A 30 0.13 -18.70 -3.02
CA ALA A 30 -0.51 -17.53 -2.47
C ALA A 30 -1.48 -18.11 -1.43
N VAL A 31 -0.97 -18.26 -0.21
CA VAL A 31 -1.78 -18.52 0.97
C VAL A 31 -2.81 -17.43 0.85
N THR A 32 -4.02 -17.84 0.46
CA THR A 32 -5.19 -17.02 0.63
C THR A 32 -5.24 -16.94 2.13
N LYS A 33 -4.55 -15.95 2.71
CA LYS A 33 -4.59 -15.70 4.13
C LYS A 33 -6.08 -15.67 4.38
N GLU A 34 -6.55 -16.64 5.16
CA GLU A 34 -7.91 -16.61 5.68
C GLU A 34 -8.15 -15.18 6.13
N LYS A 35 -9.38 -14.70 5.95
CA LYS A 35 -9.77 -13.33 6.31
C LYS A 35 -9.62 -13.17 7.83
N GLU A 36 -8.40 -13.15 8.32
CA GLU A 36 -7.98 -12.52 9.55
C GLU A 36 -8.60 -11.13 9.45
N ARG A 37 -9.30 -10.77 10.51
CA ARG A 37 -9.99 -9.49 10.64
C ARG A 37 -9.08 -8.41 10.04
N PRO A 38 -9.61 -7.52 9.18
CA PRO A 38 -8.77 -6.54 8.53
C PRO A 38 -7.98 -5.79 9.59
N GLU A 39 -6.68 -6.05 9.65
CA GLU A 39 -5.73 -5.37 10.52
C GLU A 39 -5.81 -3.88 10.17
N THR A 40 -5.89 -3.00 11.17
CA THR A 40 -5.81 -1.57 10.88
C THR A 40 -4.41 -1.25 10.36
N TRP A 41 -4.26 -0.22 9.54
CA TRP A 41 -2.93 0.13 9.02
C TRP A 41 -1.95 0.47 10.16
N GLN A 42 -2.47 0.96 11.30
CA GLN A 42 -1.70 1.24 12.50
C GLN A 42 -1.13 -0.04 13.12
N ASP A 43 -1.98 -1.06 13.30
CA ASP A 43 -1.56 -2.36 13.84
C ASP A 43 -0.53 -3.03 12.91
N GLN A 44 -0.73 -2.91 11.61
CA GLN A 44 0.21 -3.41 10.61
C GLN A 44 1.56 -2.70 10.69
N LEU A 45 1.57 -1.38 10.85
CA LEU A 45 2.79 -0.57 11.00
C LEU A 45 3.55 -0.95 12.28
N LEU A 46 2.82 -1.15 13.38
CA LEU A 46 3.40 -1.59 14.64
C LEU A 46 4.01 -2.99 14.52
N ARG A 47 3.30 -3.94 13.89
CA ARG A 47 3.78 -5.33 13.72
C ARG A 47 5.00 -5.43 12.80
N ILE A 48 5.05 -4.63 11.73
CA ILE A 48 6.13 -4.69 10.72
C ILE A 48 7.35 -3.86 11.15
N CYS A 49 7.13 -2.65 11.64
CA CYS A 49 8.20 -1.70 11.93
C CYS A 49 8.51 -1.56 13.43
N GLY A 50 7.64 -2.05 14.32
CA GLY A 50 7.76 -1.82 15.77
C GLY A 50 7.43 -0.38 16.20
N ILE A 51 6.79 0.40 15.33
CA ILE A 51 6.50 1.82 15.56
C ILE A 51 5.04 1.97 15.94
N ASP A 52 4.78 2.51 17.13
CA ASP A 52 3.44 2.93 17.54
C ASP A 52 3.23 4.41 17.19
N ILE A 53 2.41 4.65 16.16
CA ILE A 53 2.10 6.01 15.68
C ILE A 53 1.09 6.74 16.56
N THR A 54 0.48 6.04 17.52
CA THR A 54 -0.44 6.64 18.48
C THR A 54 0.30 7.28 19.64
N ILE A 55 1.60 7.05 19.80
CA ILE A 55 2.40 7.66 20.86
C ILE A 55 3.01 8.97 20.38
N TYR A 56 2.98 10.00 21.23
CA TYR A 56 3.61 11.27 20.90
C TYR A 56 5.13 11.12 20.71
N PRO A 57 5.70 11.51 19.56
CA PRO A 57 7.04 11.10 19.16
C PRO A 57 8.16 11.71 20.01
N VAL A 58 7.94 12.87 20.63
CA VAL A 58 9.01 13.58 21.37
C VAL A 58 9.14 13.07 22.80
N CYS A 59 8.03 13.04 23.56
CA CYS A 59 8.08 12.65 24.98
C CYS A 59 7.73 11.18 25.22
N LYS A 60 7.23 10.45 24.21
CA LYS A 60 6.78 9.04 24.29
C LYS A 60 5.77 8.78 25.41
N LYS A 61 5.02 9.81 25.81
CA LYS A 61 4.01 9.76 26.86
C LYS A 61 2.67 10.18 26.29
N GLY A 62 1.62 9.49 26.72
CA GLY A 62 0.25 9.73 26.27
C GLY A 62 -0.03 9.20 24.86
N THR A 63 -1.31 9.15 24.54
CA THR A 63 -1.84 8.64 23.27
C THR A 63 -2.43 9.81 22.47
N MET A 64 -2.02 9.93 21.22
CA MET A 64 -2.56 10.85 20.23
C MET A 64 -3.97 10.40 19.83
N VAL A 65 -4.88 11.36 19.74
CA VAL A 65 -6.26 11.13 19.29
C VAL A 65 -6.46 11.84 17.96
N ARG A 66 -7.20 11.22 17.05
CA ARG A 66 -7.57 11.85 15.78
C ARG A 66 -8.53 13.00 16.03
N VAL A 67 -8.08 14.23 15.79
CA VAL A 67 -8.92 15.44 15.94
C VAL A 67 -9.72 15.73 14.67
N GLU A 68 -9.13 15.48 13.50
CA GLU A 68 -9.77 15.73 12.21
C GLU A 68 -9.37 14.66 11.20
N LEU A 69 -10.28 14.31 10.29
CA LEU A 69 -9.98 13.50 9.13
C LEU A 69 -9.83 14.42 7.93
N LEU A 70 -8.60 14.58 7.46
CA LEU A 70 -8.35 15.28 6.21
C LEU A 70 -8.83 14.39 5.07
N LEU A 71 -9.94 14.78 4.45
CA LEU A 71 -10.39 14.15 3.22
C LEU A 71 -9.35 14.42 2.13
N PRO A 72 -9.15 13.49 1.18
CA PRO A 72 -8.32 13.75 0.03
C PRO A 72 -8.86 15.00 -0.67
N PHE A 73 -8.15 16.12 -0.56
CA PHE A 73 -8.44 17.27 -1.40
C PHE A 73 -8.17 16.78 -2.81
N ARG A 74 -9.17 16.85 -3.69
CA ARG A 74 -8.96 16.50 -5.09
C ARG A 74 -7.95 17.49 -5.66
N CYS A 75 -6.66 17.16 -5.59
CA CYS A 75 -5.61 17.86 -6.31
C CYS A 75 -5.74 17.48 -7.79
N ASN A 76 -6.80 17.97 -8.45
CA ASN A 76 -7.04 17.93 -9.89
C ASN A 76 -8.10 19.00 -10.23
N GLY A 77 -7.74 20.28 -10.11
CA GLY A 77 -8.50 21.35 -10.75
C GLY A 77 -7.85 21.72 -12.08
N PRO A 78 -8.47 21.49 -13.25
CA PRO A 78 -8.22 22.35 -14.41
C PRO A 78 -8.86 23.73 -14.14
N PRO A 79 -8.28 24.82 -14.66
CA PRO A 79 -8.65 26.18 -14.25
C PRO A 79 -10.08 26.58 -14.67
N ASP A 80 -10.67 27.48 -13.88
CA ASP A 80 -12.02 28.04 -14.04
C ASP A 80 -12.12 29.06 -15.20
N TYR A 81 -11.77 28.66 -16.41
CA TYR A 81 -12.02 29.50 -17.59
C TYR A 81 -13.10 28.85 -18.48
N CYS A 82 -14.08 29.68 -18.85
CA CYS A 82 -15.22 29.39 -19.72
C CYS A 82 -14.87 28.60 -20.99
#